data_AF-A0A317DCM0-F1
#
_entry.id   AF-A0A317DCM0-F1
#
_cell.length_a   1.000
_cell.length_b   1.000
_cell.length_c   1.000
_cell.angle_alpha   90.00
_cell.angle_beta   90.00
_cell.angle_gamma   90.00
#
_symmetry.space_group_name_H-M   'P 1'
#
loop_
_entity.id
_entity.type
_entity.pdbx_description
1 polymer ?
#
loop_
_entity_poly.entity_id
_entity_poly.type
_entity_poly.pdbx_seq_one_letter_code
_entity_poly.pdbx_strand_id
1 'polypeptide(L)'
;MQTVLSAVLPDVPRAAAIWLSLLGVVAVAVAALLVRPGRLRFDPGARIRRAAMPSQLEQAQAEREQSRYAQEIAVAAERATATAQRHRAEWVAAQEEVETAWQAYEAAEAAVRRLGAAAAMPLPHTARTPAEYADRERYLHRAALDAYWRRELSVEQLSDVFAHRAGWDPRLHPVEQELVLQRAIRDNLAARHAAAEEREQAAWRAAELAVAAARSLREEAHAATGRRVAESASVLPLSEVVRPIEQTRENQVVARGRAAVPAF
;
A
#
# COMPACT_ATOMS: atom_id res chain seq x y z
N MET A 1 -108.50 -25.20 26.08
CA MET A 1 -107.52 -24.24 26.62
C MET A 1 -106.83 -24.90 27.80
N GLN A 2 -105.50 -24.74 27.97
CA GLN A 2 -104.55 -25.62 28.68
C GLN A 2 -104.15 -26.77 27.73
N THR A 3 -102.93 -26.91 27.21
CA THR A 3 -101.59 -26.80 27.82
C THR A 3 -100.54 -26.44 26.74
N VAL A 4 -100.03 -25.20 26.72
CA VAL A 4 -98.88 -24.79 25.88
C VAL A 4 -97.73 -24.24 26.75
N LEU A 5 -97.84 -24.33 28.07
CA LEU A 5 -96.89 -23.73 29.02
C LEU A 5 -95.78 -24.68 29.51
N SER A 6 -95.71 -25.91 29.00
CA SER A 6 -94.82 -26.96 29.55
C SER A 6 -93.53 -27.22 28.77
N ALA A 7 -93.21 -26.47 27.71
CA ALA A 7 -92.04 -26.76 26.86
C ALA A 7 -90.92 -25.70 26.85
N VAL A 8 -91.09 -24.52 27.47
CA VAL A 8 -90.12 -23.41 27.34
C VAL A 8 -89.45 -23.00 28.67
N LEU A 9 -89.80 -23.62 29.80
CA LEU A 9 -89.22 -23.26 31.09
C LEU A 9 -87.85 -23.89 31.47
N PRO A 10 -87.34 -25.00 30.89
CA PRO A 10 -86.05 -25.55 31.30
C PRO A 10 -84.84 -25.04 30.51
N ASP A 11 -85.02 -24.33 29.39
CA ASP A 11 -83.89 -23.84 28.57
C ASP A 11 -83.27 -22.54 29.10
N VAL A 12 -84.08 -21.69 29.74
CA VAL A 12 -83.63 -20.43 30.36
C VAL A 12 -82.62 -20.64 31.50
N PRO A 13 -82.84 -21.55 32.48
CA PRO A 13 -81.85 -21.78 33.53
C PRO A 13 -80.55 -22.43 33.01
N ARG A 14 -80.61 -23.17 31.91
CA ARG A 14 -79.44 -23.83 31.31
C ARG A 14 -78.53 -22.84 30.58
N ALA A 15 -79.11 -21.89 29.85
CA ALA A 15 -78.38 -20.77 29.26
C ALA A 15 -77.76 -19.88 30.34
N ALA A 16 -78.47 -19.62 31.44
CA ALA A 16 -77.95 -18.85 32.57
C ALA A 16 -76.75 -19.54 33.25
N ALA A 17 -76.77 -20.87 33.40
CA ALA A 17 -75.64 -21.63 33.96
C ALA A 17 -74.38 -21.56 33.07
N ILE A 18 -74.56 -21.59 31.74
CA ILE A 18 -73.45 -21.42 30.79
C ILE A 18 -72.87 -20.00 30.91
N TRP A 19 -73.72 -18.97 30.98
CA TRP A 19 -73.27 -17.59 31.17
C TRP A 19 -72.56 -17.37 32.50
N LEU A 20 -73.07 -17.93 33.60
CA LEU A 20 -72.44 -17.82 34.91
C LEU A 20 -71.12 -18.57 35.00
N SER A 21 -71.00 -19.73 34.35
CA SER A 21 -69.72 -20.45 34.29
C SER A 21 -68.68 -19.68 33.45
N LEU A 22 -69.09 -19.08 32.32
CA LEU A 22 -68.24 -18.17 31.53
C LEU A 22 -67.82 -16.93 32.34
N LEU A 23 -68.76 -16.28 33.03
CA LEU A 23 -68.46 -15.14 33.91
C LEU A 23 -67.52 -15.54 35.05
N GLY A 24 -67.69 -16.74 35.61
CA GLY A 24 -66.81 -17.30 36.62
C GLY A 24 -65.40 -17.52 36.09
N VAL A 25 -65.24 -18.10 34.90
CA VAL A 25 -63.93 -18.29 34.26
C VAL A 25 -63.25 -16.94 33.97
N VAL A 26 -64.01 -15.96 33.47
CA VAL A 26 -63.51 -14.59 33.24
C VAL A 26 -63.09 -13.94 34.57
N ALA A 27 -63.91 -14.03 35.61
CA ALA A 27 -63.62 -13.47 36.91
C ALA A 27 -62.39 -14.12 37.56
N VAL A 28 -62.23 -15.44 37.44
CA VAL A 28 -61.04 -16.17 37.92
C VAL A 28 -59.80 -15.78 37.12
N ALA A 29 -59.92 -15.60 35.80
CA ALA A 29 -58.81 -15.14 34.97
C ALA A 29 -58.37 -13.70 35.35
N VAL A 30 -59.34 -12.80 35.56
CA VAL A 30 -59.09 -11.42 36.00
C VAL A 30 -58.50 -11.39 37.42
N ALA A 31 -59.04 -12.17 38.35
CA ALA A 31 -58.52 -12.28 39.72
C ALA A 31 -57.10 -12.86 39.74
N ALA A 32 -56.82 -13.89 38.93
CA ALA A 32 -55.48 -14.45 38.79
C ALA A 32 -54.48 -13.43 38.22
N LEU A 33 -54.92 -12.57 37.29
CA LEU A 33 -54.12 -11.49 36.71
C LEU A 33 -53.80 -10.38 37.74
N LEU A 34 -54.78 -10.02 38.58
CA LEU A 34 -54.64 -8.99 39.61
C LEU A 34 -53.80 -9.45 40.82
N VAL A 35 -53.89 -10.73 41.21
CA VAL A 35 -53.18 -11.27 42.38
C VAL A 35 -51.71 -11.60 42.09
N ARG A 36 -51.31 -11.79 40.82
CA ARG A 36 -49.92 -12.12 40.43
C ARG A 36 -49.40 -11.30 39.23
N PRO A 37 -49.23 -9.98 39.36
CA PRO A 37 -48.78 -9.11 38.27
C PRO A 37 -47.33 -9.36 37.80
N GLY A 38 -46.53 -10.12 38.57
CA GLY A 38 -45.10 -10.34 38.29
C GLY A 38 -44.75 -11.59 37.47
N ARG A 39 -45.65 -12.57 37.33
CA ARG A 39 -45.33 -13.85 36.63
C ARG A 39 -45.73 -13.90 35.16
N LEU A 40 -46.55 -12.94 34.70
CA LEU A 40 -47.07 -12.87 33.33
C LEU A 40 -46.65 -11.59 32.60
N ARG A 41 -45.59 -10.91 33.04
CA ARG A 41 -44.84 -9.98 32.17
C ARG A 41 -44.11 -10.81 31.11
N PHE A 42 -44.86 -11.33 30.14
CA PHE A 42 -44.34 -11.51 28.80
C PHE A 42 -43.95 -10.12 28.35
N ASP A 43 -42.66 -9.81 28.39
CA ASP A 43 -42.10 -8.63 27.75
C ASP A 43 -41.77 -9.04 26.31
N PRO A 44 -42.72 -8.91 25.36
CA PRO A 44 -42.45 -9.21 23.96
C PRO A 44 -41.30 -8.33 23.45
N GLY A 45 -41.14 -7.12 24.00
CA GLY A 45 -40.02 -6.24 23.71
C GLY A 45 -38.68 -6.86 24.11
N ALA A 46 -38.57 -7.45 25.30
CA ALA A 46 -37.35 -8.17 25.71
C ALA A 46 -37.10 -9.43 24.90
N ARG A 47 -38.13 -10.19 24.49
CA ARG A 47 -37.96 -11.36 23.60
C ARG A 47 -37.55 -10.98 22.19
N ILE A 48 -38.15 -9.94 21.61
CA ILE A 48 -37.76 -9.40 20.29
C ILE A 48 -36.32 -8.88 20.37
N ARG A 49 -35.96 -8.17 21.45
CA ARG A 49 -34.60 -7.68 21.67
C ARG A 49 -33.59 -8.82 21.85
N ARG A 50 -33.98 -9.92 22.52
CA ARG A 50 -33.16 -11.11 22.73
C ARG A 50 -33.08 -12.00 21.48
N ALA A 51 -34.09 -11.98 20.62
CA ALA A 51 -34.09 -12.63 19.31
C ALA A 51 -33.37 -11.80 18.23
N ALA A 52 -33.27 -10.48 18.41
CA ALA A 52 -32.51 -9.55 17.57
C ALA A 52 -31.04 -9.43 18.00
N MET A 53 -30.67 -9.94 19.18
CA MET A 53 -29.28 -10.06 19.58
C MET A 53 -28.66 -11.27 18.87
N PRO A 54 -27.50 -11.11 18.21
CA PRO A 54 -26.82 -12.23 17.59
C PRO A 54 -26.54 -13.29 18.64
N SER A 55 -26.75 -14.55 18.26
CA SER A 55 -26.49 -15.69 19.14
C SER A 55 -25.01 -15.73 19.54
N GLN A 56 -24.70 -16.34 20.69
CA GLN A 56 -23.29 -16.50 21.12
C GLN A 56 -22.43 -17.24 20.06
N LEU A 57 -23.05 -18.12 19.28
CA LEU A 57 -22.39 -18.81 18.17
C LEU A 57 -22.06 -17.85 17.02
N GLU A 58 -22.99 -16.96 16.66
CA GLU A 58 -22.76 -15.92 15.64
C GLU A 58 -21.68 -14.92 16.08
N GLN A 59 -21.66 -14.54 17.36
CA GLN A 59 -20.61 -13.68 17.93
C GLN A 59 -19.23 -14.36 17.86
N ALA A 60 -19.13 -15.62 18.31
CA ALA A 60 -17.90 -16.39 18.25
C ALA A 60 -17.43 -16.62 16.80
N GLN A 61 -18.36 -16.75 15.85
CA GLN A 61 -18.01 -16.84 14.43
C GLN A 61 -17.49 -15.50 13.89
N ALA A 62 -18.16 -14.38 14.19
CA ALA A 62 -17.74 -13.06 13.80
C ALA A 62 -16.34 -12.70 14.35
N GLU A 63 -16.04 -13.04 15.61
CA GLU A 63 -14.72 -12.86 16.21
C GLU A 63 -13.62 -13.66 15.49
N ARG A 64 -13.92 -14.90 15.08
CA ARG A 64 -12.99 -15.74 14.30
C ARG A 64 -12.76 -15.18 12.91
N GLU A 65 -13.80 -14.72 12.24
CA GLU A 65 -13.71 -14.08 10.92
C GLU A 65 -12.91 -12.78 10.99
N GLN A 66 -13.16 -11.95 12.00
CA GLN A 66 -12.40 -10.72 12.22
C GLN A 66 -10.92 -11.01 12.55
N SER A 67 -10.65 -12.05 13.35
CA SER A 67 -9.27 -12.47 13.65
C SER A 67 -8.54 -12.96 12.41
N ARG A 68 -9.23 -13.72 11.55
CA ARG A 68 -8.68 -14.18 10.27
C ARG A 68 -8.38 -13.00 9.35
N TYR A 69 -9.34 -12.08 9.19
CA TYR A 69 -9.16 -10.88 8.38
C TYR A 69 -7.99 -10.02 8.89
N ALA A 70 -7.89 -9.77 10.20
CA ALA A 70 -6.77 -9.02 10.77
C ALA A 70 -5.42 -9.69 10.49
N GLN A 71 -5.37 -11.03 10.55
CA GLN A 71 -4.16 -11.78 10.23
C GLN A 71 -3.82 -11.73 8.73
N GLU A 72 -4.81 -11.84 7.84
CA GLU A 72 -4.63 -11.73 6.39
C GLU A 72 -4.09 -10.36 5.99
N ILE A 73 -4.66 -9.29 6.54
CA ILE A 73 -4.20 -7.92 6.27
C ILE A 73 -2.81 -7.68 6.85
N ALA A 74 -2.50 -8.22 8.04
CA ALA A 74 -1.14 -8.13 8.60
C ALA A 74 -0.10 -8.80 7.69
N VAL A 75 -0.39 -10.00 7.17
CA VAL A 75 0.49 -10.70 6.21
C VAL A 75 0.61 -9.91 4.90
N ALA A 76 -0.49 -9.33 4.41
CA ALA A 76 -0.47 -8.48 3.21
C ALA A 76 0.42 -7.23 3.43
N ALA A 77 0.31 -6.57 4.58
CA ALA A 77 1.12 -5.42 4.94
C ALA A 77 2.61 -5.75 5.07
N GLU A 78 2.95 -6.92 5.62
CA GLU A 78 4.32 -7.42 5.68
C GLU A 78 4.90 -7.66 4.28
N ARG A 79 4.16 -8.37 3.42
CA ARG A 79 4.56 -8.62 2.03
C ARG A 79 4.71 -7.34 1.21
N ALA A 80 3.82 -6.37 1.40
CA ALA A 80 3.91 -5.06 0.76
C ALA A 80 5.14 -4.28 1.25
N THR A 81 5.48 -4.38 2.54
CA THR A 81 6.70 -3.77 3.10
C THR A 81 7.96 -4.39 2.49
N ALA A 82 8.02 -5.71 2.37
CA ALA A 82 9.14 -6.39 1.71
C ALA A 82 9.25 -5.99 0.22
N THR A 83 8.12 -5.84 -0.47
CA THR A 83 8.08 -5.38 -1.87
C THR A 83 8.58 -3.94 -2.00
N ALA A 84 8.19 -3.05 -1.10
CA ALA A 84 8.68 -1.67 -1.06
C ALA A 84 10.20 -1.61 -0.82
N GLN A 85 10.72 -2.46 0.07
CA GLN A 85 12.18 -2.57 0.30
C GLN A 85 12.93 -3.05 -0.95
N ARG A 86 12.40 -4.05 -1.66
CA ARG A 86 12.99 -4.52 -2.92
C ARG A 86 13.03 -3.42 -3.97
N HIS A 87 11.92 -2.73 -4.21
CA HIS A 87 11.89 -1.63 -5.17
C HIS A 87 12.79 -0.45 -4.76
N ARG A 88 12.93 -0.19 -3.46
CA ARG A 88 13.91 0.79 -2.99
C ARG A 88 15.34 0.38 -3.34
N ALA A 89 15.69 -0.89 -3.15
CA ALA A 89 17.01 -1.40 -3.54
C ALA A 89 17.23 -1.34 -5.05
N GLU A 90 16.22 -1.70 -5.85
CA GLU A 90 16.26 -1.55 -7.31
C GLU A 90 16.45 -0.09 -7.74
N TRP A 91 15.78 0.86 -7.08
CA TRP A 91 15.97 2.29 -7.35
C TRP A 91 17.39 2.77 -6.99
N VAL A 92 17.96 2.34 -5.85
CA VAL A 92 19.36 2.66 -5.51
C VAL A 92 20.32 2.13 -6.57
N ALA A 93 20.15 0.88 -7.01
CA ALA A 93 20.98 0.30 -8.05
C ALA A 93 20.85 1.08 -9.38
N ALA A 94 19.63 1.47 -9.75
CA ALA A 94 19.42 2.31 -10.94
C ALA A 94 20.08 3.70 -10.82
N GLN A 95 20.08 4.29 -9.62
CA GLN A 95 20.78 5.55 -9.35
C GLN A 95 22.30 5.42 -9.51
N GLU A 96 22.89 4.32 -9.02
CA GLU A 96 24.32 4.02 -9.21
C GLU A 96 24.66 3.81 -10.69
N GLU A 97 23.77 3.17 -11.46
CA GLU A 97 23.93 3.03 -12.91
C GLU A 97 23.90 4.37 -13.65
N VAL A 98 22.99 5.28 -13.28
CA VAL A 98 22.91 6.63 -13.85
C VAL A 98 24.20 7.40 -13.57
N GLU A 99 24.68 7.40 -12.33
CA GLU A 99 25.92 8.08 -11.94
C GLU A 99 27.13 7.52 -12.71
N THR A 100 27.22 6.19 -12.83
CA THR A 100 28.28 5.55 -13.61
C THR A 100 28.23 5.94 -15.09
N ALA A 101 27.02 5.99 -15.67
CA ALA A 101 26.82 6.42 -17.05
C ALA A 101 27.16 7.90 -17.25
N TRP A 102 26.81 8.75 -16.28
CA TRP A 102 27.14 10.18 -16.27
C TRP A 102 28.66 10.40 -16.26
N GLN A 103 29.38 9.75 -15.36
CA GLN A 103 30.85 9.85 -15.28
C GLN A 103 31.54 9.39 -16.57
N ALA A 104 31.05 8.31 -17.19
CA ALA A 104 31.56 7.84 -18.47
C ALA A 104 31.31 8.87 -19.58
N TYR A 105 30.12 9.46 -19.62
CA TYR A 105 29.78 10.53 -20.56
C TYR A 105 30.65 11.77 -20.36
N GLU A 106 30.85 12.24 -19.11
CA GLU A 106 31.72 13.39 -18.83
C GLU A 106 33.17 13.15 -19.24
N ALA A 107 33.69 11.94 -19.01
CA ALA A 107 35.03 11.56 -19.45
C ALA A 107 35.17 11.61 -20.98
N ALA A 108 34.16 11.10 -21.72
CA ALA A 108 34.14 11.15 -23.17
C ALA A 108 34.01 12.59 -23.70
N GLU A 109 33.17 13.41 -23.08
CA GLU A 109 33.02 14.82 -23.41
C GLU A 109 34.33 15.59 -23.16
N ALA A 110 35.04 15.32 -22.06
CA ALA A 110 36.36 15.88 -21.82
C ALA A 110 37.40 15.46 -22.88
N ALA A 111 37.36 14.20 -23.33
CA ALA A 111 38.21 13.72 -24.42
C ALA A 111 37.90 14.43 -25.75
N VAL A 112 36.63 14.63 -26.09
CA VAL A 112 36.19 15.40 -27.26
C VAL A 112 36.67 16.85 -27.18
N ARG A 113 36.53 17.53 -26.03
CA ARG A 113 37.03 18.90 -25.85
C ARG A 113 38.54 19.00 -26.04
N ARG A 114 39.29 18.06 -25.45
CA ARG A 114 40.76 18.00 -25.57
C ARG A 114 41.19 17.78 -27.01
N LEU A 115 40.58 16.84 -27.73
CA LEU A 115 40.88 16.59 -29.14
C LEU A 115 40.40 17.72 -30.05
N GLY A 116 39.27 18.36 -29.73
CA GLY A 116 38.80 19.53 -30.45
C GLY A 116 39.80 20.69 -30.38
N ALA A 117 40.39 20.92 -29.20
CA ALA A 117 41.46 21.91 -29.03
C ALA A 117 42.73 21.52 -29.82
N ALA A 118 43.08 20.23 -29.86
CA ALA A 118 44.21 19.75 -30.66
C ALA A 118 43.96 19.87 -32.17
N ALA A 119 42.74 19.60 -32.63
CA ALA A 119 42.34 19.71 -34.04
C ALA A 119 42.31 21.16 -34.54
N ALA A 120 42.16 22.14 -33.63
CA ALA A 120 42.22 23.56 -33.96
C ALA A 120 43.66 24.07 -34.19
N MET A 121 44.68 23.29 -33.79
CA MET A 121 46.07 23.63 -34.06
C MET A 121 46.41 23.36 -35.54
N PRO A 122 47.31 24.16 -36.16
CA PRO A 122 47.77 23.89 -37.50
C PRO A 122 48.32 22.47 -37.62
N LEU A 123 47.73 21.68 -38.51
CA LEU A 123 48.12 20.28 -38.65
C LEU A 123 49.46 20.17 -39.38
N PRO A 124 50.43 19.41 -38.84
CA PRO A 124 51.68 19.15 -39.56
C PRO A 124 51.38 18.43 -40.87
N HIS A 125 52.13 18.76 -41.93
CA HIS A 125 52.02 18.04 -43.19
C HIS A 125 52.44 16.58 -43.00
N THR A 126 51.47 15.67 -43.01
CA THR A 126 51.73 14.22 -43.02
C THR A 126 51.91 13.75 -44.45
N ALA A 127 52.85 12.83 -44.68
CA ALA A 127 53.04 12.21 -45.99
C ALA A 127 51.75 11.48 -46.44
N ARG A 128 51.29 11.75 -47.65
CA ARG A 128 50.05 11.16 -48.21
C ARG A 128 50.37 9.93 -49.05
N THR A 129 51.02 8.93 -48.45
CA THR A 129 51.41 7.70 -49.15
C THR A 129 50.34 6.60 -48.98
N PRO A 130 50.21 5.66 -49.94
CA PRO A 130 49.30 4.53 -49.78
C PRO A 130 49.59 3.66 -48.55
N ALA A 131 50.87 3.50 -48.17
CA ALA A 131 51.26 2.74 -46.99
C ALA A 131 50.76 3.41 -45.69
N GLU A 132 50.91 4.73 -45.59
CA GLU A 132 50.42 5.53 -44.47
C GLU A 132 48.89 5.44 -44.32
N TYR A 133 48.14 5.49 -45.43
CA TYR A 133 46.68 5.33 -45.37
C TYR A 133 46.27 3.95 -44.87
N ALA A 134 46.98 2.89 -45.28
CA ALA A 134 46.72 1.54 -44.79
C ALA A 134 47.04 1.41 -43.28
N ASP A 135 48.06 2.10 -42.77
CA ASP A 135 48.36 2.16 -41.33
C ASP A 135 47.27 2.89 -40.55
N ARG A 136 46.77 4.01 -41.07
CA ARG A 136 45.66 4.77 -40.46
C ARG A 136 44.37 3.96 -40.41
N GLU A 137 44.04 3.26 -41.49
CA GLU A 137 42.88 2.37 -41.53
C GLU A 137 43.00 1.24 -40.50
N ARG A 138 44.18 0.60 -40.41
CA ARG A 138 44.44 -0.43 -39.37
C ARG A 138 44.30 0.11 -37.96
N TYR A 139 44.82 1.32 -37.71
CA TYR A 139 44.69 1.99 -36.42
C TYR A 139 43.23 2.28 -36.08
N LEU A 140 42.48 2.86 -37.01
CA LEU A 140 41.06 3.17 -36.83
C LEU A 140 40.25 1.92 -36.49
N HIS A 141 40.43 0.83 -37.24
CA HIS A 141 39.74 -0.43 -36.97
C HIS A 141 40.08 -1.00 -35.59
N ARG A 142 41.35 -0.94 -35.18
CA ARG A 142 41.76 -1.41 -33.85
C ARG A 142 41.14 -0.56 -32.75
N ALA A 143 41.22 0.77 -32.86
CA ALA A 143 40.65 1.69 -31.89
C ALA A 143 39.12 1.54 -31.77
N ALA A 144 38.43 1.33 -32.90
CA ALA A 144 36.99 1.06 -32.92
C ALA A 144 36.63 -0.28 -32.26
N LEU A 145 37.40 -1.34 -32.50
CA LEU A 145 37.23 -2.63 -31.83
C LEU A 145 37.47 -2.53 -30.31
N ASP A 146 38.51 -1.80 -29.90
CA ASP A 146 38.82 -1.58 -28.48
C ASP A 146 37.71 -0.76 -27.79
N ALA A 147 37.15 0.25 -28.46
CA ALA A 147 36.00 1.00 -27.98
C ALA A 147 34.74 0.13 -27.89
N TYR A 148 34.50 -0.74 -28.88
CA TYR A 148 33.40 -1.69 -28.87
C TYR A 148 33.51 -2.70 -27.72
N TRP A 149 34.68 -3.26 -27.47
CA TRP A 149 34.89 -4.19 -26.34
C TRP A 149 34.71 -3.53 -24.97
N ARG A 150 35.05 -2.24 -24.86
CA ARG A 150 34.75 -1.42 -23.68
C ARG A 150 33.28 -1.00 -23.59
N ARG A 151 32.45 -1.36 -24.59
CA ARG A 151 31.04 -0.99 -24.74
C ARG A 151 30.82 0.52 -24.87
N GLU A 152 31.82 1.24 -25.34
CA GLU A 152 31.77 2.69 -25.59
C GLU A 152 31.19 2.99 -26.98
N LEU A 153 31.23 2.01 -27.89
CA LEU A 153 30.69 2.11 -29.24
C LEU A 153 29.58 1.07 -29.45
N SER A 154 28.51 1.45 -30.16
CA SER A 154 27.44 0.52 -30.53
C SER A 154 27.86 -0.43 -31.67
N VAL A 155 27.12 -1.52 -31.85
CA VAL A 155 27.35 -2.47 -32.95
C VAL A 155 27.11 -1.81 -34.31
N GLU A 156 26.09 -0.96 -34.40
CA GLU A 156 25.74 -0.21 -35.60
C GLU A 156 26.85 0.79 -35.95
N GLN A 157 27.34 1.53 -34.95
CA GLN A 157 28.45 2.46 -35.11
C GLN A 157 29.74 1.73 -35.52
N LEU A 158 30.02 0.55 -34.96
CA LEU A 158 31.15 -0.29 -35.37
C LEU A 158 30.99 -0.75 -36.83
N SER A 159 29.79 -1.15 -37.24
CA SER A 159 29.51 -1.53 -38.63
C SER A 159 29.73 -0.37 -39.59
N ASP A 160 29.35 0.85 -39.20
CA ASP A 160 29.56 2.06 -40.00
C ASP A 160 31.03 2.44 -40.13
N VAL A 161 31.86 2.17 -39.12
CA VAL A 161 33.33 2.32 -39.20
C VAL A 161 33.88 1.42 -40.30
N PHE A 162 33.57 0.11 -40.28
CA PHE A 162 34.08 -0.83 -41.29
C PHE A 162 33.50 -0.60 -42.68
N ALA A 163 32.32 0.01 -42.78
CA ALA A 163 31.69 0.37 -44.04
C ALA A 163 32.10 1.76 -44.56
N HIS A 164 32.94 2.50 -43.82
CA HIS A 164 33.35 3.87 -44.15
C HIS A 164 32.15 4.80 -44.40
N ARG A 165 31.09 4.65 -43.58
CA ARG A 165 29.85 5.45 -43.65
C ARG A 165 29.84 6.54 -42.57
N ALA A 166 28.81 7.38 -42.52
CA ALA A 166 28.60 8.34 -41.43
C ALA A 166 29.81 9.26 -41.07
N GLY A 167 30.66 9.59 -42.06
CA GLY A 167 31.84 10.45 -41.87
C GLY A 167 33.13 9.71 -41.48
N TRP A 168 33.12 8.38 -41.43
CA TRP A 168 34.32 7.57 -41.28
C TRP A 168 35.10 7.51 -42.61
N ASP A 169 36.15 8.33 -42.74
CA ASP A 169 37.04 8.30 -43.89
C ASP A 169 38.50 8.04 -43.46
N PRO A 170 39.11 6.90 -43.89
CA PRO A 170 40.51 6.57 -43.63
C PRO A 170 41.52 7.59 -44.17
N ARG A 171 41.11 8.49 -45.06
CA ARG A 171 41.96 9.54 -45.66
C ARG A 171 42.03 10.82 -44.82
N LEU A 172 41.17 10.98 -43.82
CA LEU A 172 41.21 12.12 -42.90
C LEU A 172 42.54 12.18 -42.15
N HIS A 173 42.85 13.35 -41.58
CA HIS A 173 44.01 13.47 -40.72
C HIS A 173 43.79 12.62 -39.44
N PRO A 174 44.84 11.97 -38.87
CA PRO A 174 44.67 11.10 -37.69
C PRO A 174 43.91 11.77 -36.52
N VAL A 175 44.20 13.04 -36.24
CA VAL A 175 43.50 13.82 -35.21
C VAL A 175 42.00 13.99 -35.52
N GLU A 176 41.64 14.16 -36.79
CA GLU A 176 40.24 14.26 -37.21
C GLU A 176 39.53 12.91 -37.09
N GLN A 177 40.22 11.81 -37.42
CA GLN A 177 39.70 10.44 -37.26
C GLN A 177 39.42 10.12 -35.79
N GLU A 178 40.37 10.42 -34.90
CA GLU A 178 40.17 10.26 -33.47
C GLU A 178 39.03 11.14 -32.94
N LEU A 179 38.88 12.35 -33.46
CA LEU A 179 37.79 13.24 -33.08
C LEU A 179 36.42 12.70 -33.51
N VAL A 180 36.31 12.13 -34.72
CA VAL A 180 35.08 11.44 -35.16
C VAL A 180 34.78 10.25 -34.24
N LEU A 181 35.79 9.46 -33.87
CA LEU A 181 35.64 8.36 -32.93
C LEU A 181 35.18 8.79 -31.54
N GLN A 182 35.82 9.80 -30.96
CA GLN A 182 35.44 10.30 -29.64
C GLN A 182 34.05 10.92 -29.62
N ARG A 183 33.62 11.58 -30.72
CA ARG A 183 32.24 12.07 -30.85
C ARG A 183 31.24 10.93 -30.90
N ALA A 184 31.51 9.88 -31.67
CA ALA A 184 30.63 8.71 -31.73
C ALA A 184 30.51 8.00 -30.37
N ILE A 185 31.62 7.87 -29.63
CA ILE A 185 31.63 7.35 -28.26
C ILE A 185 30.80 8.23 -27.33
N ARG A 186 31.03 9.54 -27.34
CA ARG A 186 30.25 10.49 -26.54
C ARG A 186 28.76 10.38 -26.82
N ASP A 187 28.36 10.33 -28.09
CA ASP A 187 26.96 10.28 -28.47
C ASP A 187 26.30 8.97 -28.03
N ASN A 188 27.03 7.84 -28.10
CA ASN A 188 26.56 6.57 -27.54
C ASN A 188 26.39 6.63 -26.02
N LEU A 189 27.39 7.15 -25.31
CA LEU A 189 27.35 7.27 -23.85
C LEU A 189 26.26 8.24 -23.39
N ALA A 190 26.02 9.33 -24.13
CA ALA A 190 24.91 10.24 -23.89
C ALA A 190 23.55 9.52 -24.01
N ALA A 191 23.37 8.72 -25.07
CA ALA A 191 22.16 7.92 -25.24
C ALA A 191 21.98 6.87 -24.13
N ARG A 192 23.08 6.25 -23.67
CA ARG A 192 23.07 5.29 -22.55
C ARG A 192 22.74 5.96 -21.22
N HIS A 193 23.25 7.16 -20.99
CA HIS A 193 22.91 7.97 -19.82
C HIS A 193 21.42 8.30 -19.80
N ALA A 194 20.87 8.82 -20.90
CA ALA A 194 19.44 9.11 -21.01
C ALA A 194 18.57 7.86 -20.76
N ALA A 195 18.94 6.72 -21.34
CA ALA A 195 18.25 5.45 -21.10
C ALA A 195 18.39 4.94 -19.65
N ALA A 196 19.47 5.29 -18.96
CA ALA A 196 19.62 4.98 -17.53
C ALA A 196 18.72 5.89 -16.68
N GLU A 197 18.63 7.18 -17.00
CA GLU A 197 17.72 8.12 -16.32
C GLU A 197 16.26 7.70 -16.45
N GLU A 198 15.83 7.26 -17.63
CA GLU A 198 14.47 6.74 -17.83
C GLU A 198 14.17 5.52 -16.96
N ARG A 199 15.14 4.61 -16.82
CA ARG A 199 15.02 3.41 -15.96
C ARG A 199 15.02 3.78 -14.47
N GLU A 200 15.84 4.73 -14.07
CA GLU A 200 15.86 5.27 -12.70
C GLU A 200 14.52 5.90 -12.34
N GLN A 201 13.96 6.74 -13.21
CA GLN A 201 12.66 7.36 -12.99
C GLN A 201 11.51 6.33 -12.95
N ALA A 202 11.60 5.26 -13.74
CA ALA A 202 10.64 4.16 -13.67
C ALA A 202 10.76 3.40 -12.33
N ALA A 203 11.98 3.10 -11.88
CA ALA A 203 12.24 2.43 -10.60
C ALA A 203 11.81 3.29 -9.41
N TRP A 204 12.08 4.61 -9.45
CA TRP A 204 11.64 5.56 -8.44
C TRP A 204 10.11 5.58 -8.32
N ARG A 205 9.39 5.69 -9.43
CA ARG A 205 7.91 5.65 -9.43
C ARG A 205 7.38 4.32 -8.88
N ALA A 206 7.99 3.20 -9.23
CA ALA A 206 7.61 1.89 -8.70
C ALA A 206 7.85 1.80 -7.18
N ALA A 207 8.98 2.34 -6.69
CA ALA A 207 9.30 2.39 -5.27
C ALA A 207 8.30 3.27 -4.50
N GLU A 208 7.96 4.45 -5.00
CA GLU A 208 6.97 5.34 -4.38
C GLU A 208 5.59 4.70 -4.29
N LEU A 209 5.13 4.06 -5.37
CA LEU A 209 3.86 3.33 -5.37
C LEU A 209 3.87 2.18 -4.36
N ALA A 210 4.95 1.41 -4.29
CA ALA A 210 5.08 0.31 -3.35
C ALA A 210 5.10 0.79 -1.88
N VAL A 211 5.76 1.92 -1.60
CA VAL A 211 5.75 2.53 -0.26
C VAL A 211 4.35 3.01 0.11
N ALA A 212 3.63 3.67 -0.81
CA ALA A 212 2.26 4.11 -0.57
C ALA A 212 1.32 2.92 -0.28
N ALA A 213 1.39 1.86 -1.09
CA ALA A 213 0.62 0.64 -0.87
C ALA A 213 0.96 -0.02 0.47
N ALA A 214 2.24 -0.11 0.83
CA ALA A 214 2.67 -0.66 2.11
C ALA A 214 2.19 0.16 3.32
N ARG A 215 2.15 1.50 3.19
CA ARG A 215 1.59 2.39 4.24
C ARG A 215 0.09 2.15 4.41
N SER A 216 -0.67 2.16 3.30
CA SER A 216 -2.12 1.90 3.32
C SER A 216 -2.46 0.57 3.98
N LEU A 217 -1.75 -0.51 3.62
CA LEU A 217 -1.98 -1.84 4.21
C LEU A 217 -1.59 -1.90 5.68
N ARG A 218 -0.55 -1.17 6.11
CA ARG A 218 -0.20 -1.07 7.53
C ARG A 218 -1.28 -0.35 8.32
N GLU A 219 -1.80 0.74 7.80
CA GLU A 219 -2.91 1.48 8.42
C GLU A 219 -4.16 0.60 8.54
N GLU A 220 -4.49 -0.17 7.50
CA GLU A 220 -5.60 -1.13 7.52
C GLU A 220 -5.36 -2.26 8.53
N ALA A 221 -4.14 -2.80 8.63
CA ALA A 221 -3.78 -3.82 9.61
C ALA A 221 -3.94 -3.30 11.06
N HIS A 222 -3.51 -2.07 11.31
CA HIS A 222 -3.68 -1.40 12.59
C HIS A 222 -5.17 -1.17 12.90
N ALA A 223 -5.97 -0.72 11.93
CA ALA A 223 -7.41 -0.52 12.09
C ALA A 223 -8.15 -1.84 12.37
N ALA A 224 -7.81 -2.93 11.67
CA ALA A 224 -8.37 -4.26 11.89
C ALA A 224 -8.06 -4.79 13.30
N THR A 225 -6.84 -4.56 13.78
CA THR A 225 -6.44 -4.93 15.14
C THR A 225 -7.13 -4.06 16.20
N GLY A 226 -7.25 -2.75 15.96
CA GLY A 226 -7.94 -1.82 16.85
C GLY A 226 -9.43 -2.12 16.99
N ARG A 227 -10.11 -2.46 15.88
CA ARG A 227 -11.53 -2.88 15.89
C ARG A 227 -11.75 -4.10 16.77
N ARG A 228 -10.86 -5.09 16.70
CA ARG A 228 -10.89 -6.28 17.55
C ARG A 228 -10.77 -5.95 19.05
N VAL A 229 -9.86 -5.05 19.43
CA VAL A 229 -9.69 -4.65 20.84
C VAL A 229 -10.92 -3.92 21.37
N ALA A 230 -11.50 -3.02 20.57
CA ALA A 230 -12.71 -2.29 20.94
C ALA A 230 -13.93 -3.21 21.11
N GLU A 231 -14.12 -4.17 20.21
CA GLU A 231 -15.22 -5.16 20.32
C GLU A 231 -15.00 -6.11 21.51
N SER A 232 -13.77 -6.58 21.74
CA SER A 232 -13.45 -7.42 22.90
C SER A 232 -13.70 -6.71 24.24
N ALA A 233 -13.38 -5.42 24.32
CA ALA A 233 -13.63 -4.60 25.51
C ALA A 233 -15.13 -4.31 25.72
N SER A 234 -15.92 -4.26 24.64
CA SER A 234 -17.38 -4.07 24.70
C SER A 234 -18.14 -5.34 25.12
N VAL A 235 -17.56 -6.53 24.92
CA VAL A 235 -18.18 -7.84 25.26
C VAL A 235 -17.92 -8.24 26.71
N LEU A 236 -16.97 -7.61 27.40
CA LEU A 236 -16.90 -7.71 28.85
C LEU A 236 -18.21 -7.10 29.41
N PRO A 237 -19.00 -7.86 30.20
CA PRO A 237 -20.13 -7.27 30.87
C PRO A 237 -19.57 -6.13 31.71
N LEU A 238 -20.16 -4.93 31.55
CA LEU A 238 -20.24 -3.93 32.60
C LEU A 238 -20.92 -4.61 33.79
N SER A 239 -20.18 -5.50 34.47
CA SER A 239 -20.44 -5.89 35.82
C SER A 239 -20.47 -4.56 36.55
N GLU A 240 -21.65 -4.21 37.04
CA GLU A 240 -21.90 -3.06 37.88
C GLU A 240 -20.75 -2.93 38.86
N VAL A 241 -19.79 -2.06 38.56
CA VAL A 241 -18.94 -1.49 39.58
C VAL A 241 -19.89 -0.56 40.31
N VAL A 242 -20.62 -1.13 41.27
CA VAL A 242 -21.14 -0.42 42.42
C VAL A 242 -19.95 0.38 42.93
N ARG A 243 -19.89 1.66 42.55
CA ARG A 243 -18.94 2.60 43.15
C ARG A 243 -19.28 2.61 44.65
N PRO A 244 -18.39 2.16 45.54
CA PRO A 244 -18.53 2.53 46.93
C PRO A 244 -18.40 4.06 46.92
N ILE A 245 -19.39 4.71 47.51
CA ILE A 245 -19.31 6.12 47.86
C ILE A 245 -18.22 6.21 48.93
N GLU A 246 -16.95 6.28 48.52
CA GLU A 246 -15.87 6.63 49.43
C GLU A 246 -15.91 8.15 49.62
N GLN A 247 -16.40 8.46 50.81
CA GLN A 247 -16.35 9.71 51.52
C GLN A 247 -15.14 10.58 51.14
N THR A 248 -15.47 11.77 50.67
CA THR A 248 -14.85 13.05 51.02
C THR A 248 -13.73 12.95 52.05
N ARG A 249 -12.48 12.86 51.58
CA ARG A 249 -11.34 13.39 52.32
C ARG A 249 -10.84 14.60 51.55
N GLU A 250 -11.22 15.77 52.04
CA GLU A 250 -10.51 17.02 51.78
C GLU A 250 -9.02 16.77 51.95
N ASN A 251 -8.26 16.98 50.88
CA ASN A 251 -6.85 17.31 50.99
C ASN A 251 -6.65 18.67 50.38
N GLN A 252 -6.51 19.63 51.27
CA GLN A 252 -6.19 21.02 51.01
C GLN A 252 -4.66 21.16 50.82
N VAL A 253 -4.26 22.07 49.92
CA VAL A 253 -2.95 22.73 49.77
C VAL A 253 -1.82 21.81 49.22
N VAL A 254 -0.97 22.16 48.24
CA VAL A 254 -0.22 23.42 48.05
C VAL A 254 0.19 23.59 46.57
N ALA A 255 -0.04 24.79 46.05
CA ALA A 255 0.57 25.29 44.83
C ALA A 255 2.08 25.57 45.05
N ARG A 256 2.93 24.91 44.25
CA ARG A 256 4.35 25.21 44.00
C ARG A 256 4.66 24.49 42.69
N GLY A 257 5.28 25.04 41.67
CA GLY A 257 5.96 26.30 41.45
C GLY A 257 6.50 26.21 40.02
N ARG A 258 6.44 27.32 39.31
CA ARG A 258 6.82 27.51 37.92
C ARG A 258 8.36 27.49 37.77
N ALA A 259 8.89 26.67 36.87
CA ALA A 259 10.20 26.85 36.19
C ALA A 259 10.15 25.92 34.95
N ALA A 260 10.10 26.34 33.68
CA ALA A 260 10.91 27.26 32.89
C ALA A 260 12.41 26.88 32.78
N VAL A 261 12.85 26.79 31.52
CA VAL A 261 14.24 26.91 30.97
C VAL A 261 14.98 25.57 30.74
N PRO A 262 15.78 25.39 29.65
CA PRO A 262 15.58 25.67 28.22
C PRO A 262 15.96 24.47 27.32
N ALA A 263 15.76 24.62 26.01
CA ALA A 263 16.31 23.75 24.97
C ALA A 263 17.84 23.89 24.86
N PHE A 264 18.50 22.76 24.56
CA PHE A 264 19.75 22.67 23.80
C PHE A 264 19.43 22.01 22.47
#